data_AF-A0A1F7KGT1-F1
#
_entry.id   AF-A0A1F7KGT1-F1
#
_cell.length_a   1.000
_cell.length_b   1.000
_cell.length_c   1.000
_cell.angle_alpha   90.00
_cell.angle_beta   90.00
_cell.angle_gamma   90.00
#
_symmetry.space_group_name_H-M   'P 1'
#
loop_
_entity.id
_entity.type
_entity.pdbx_description
1 polymer ?
#
loop_
_entity_poly.entity_id
_entity_poly.type
_entity_poly.pdbx_seq_one_letter_code
_entity_poly.pdbx_strand_id
1 'polypeptide(L)'
;MNFLQAVLLLFIGIGSLGVLIKGLDESRRKKNAYRETPFLFLAGIFVWGDAVIFGPFWIIAAFWCYWMKDWVLFVLVVAVFWVVRSLGETIYWLNQQFSTIERNPPRNLRGYELYRGDAIWFGYQTFWQSVMVVSIIATIYLASLWRGRGRL
;
A
#
# COMPACT_ATOMS: atom_id res chain seq x y z
N MET A 1 12.85 -19.98 -1.57
CA MET A 1 12.18 -19.49 -2.80
C MET A 1 12.78 -20.16 -4.03
N ASN A 2 11.97 -20.55 -5.03
CA ASN A 2 12.44 -21.12 -6.30
C ASN A 2 12.72 -20.03 -7.35
N PHE A 3 13.32 -20.40 -8.49
CA PHE A 3 13.69 -19.45 -9.54
C PHE A 3 12.49 -18.65 -10.08
N LEU A 4 11.37 -19.30 -10.34
CA LEU A 4 10.16 -18.64 -10.86
C LEU A 4 9.62 -17.59 -9.87
N GLN A 5 9.57 -17.93 -8.58
CA GLN A 5 9.16 -17.00 -7.52
C GLN A 5 10.11 -15.79 -7.43
N ALA A 6 11.42 -16.02 -7.58
CA ALA A 6 12.42 -14.96 -7.57
C ALA A 6 12.20 -13.98 -8.74
N VAL A 7 11.99 -14.51 -9.94
CA VAL A 7 11.68 -13.72 -11.16
C VAL A 7 10.38 -12.94 -10.98
N LEU A 8 9.34 -13.56 -10.39
CA LEU A 8 8.07 -12.90 -10.09
C LEU A 8 8.26 -11.70 -9.14
N LEU A 9 9.01 -11.85 -8.06
CA LEU A 9 9.27 -10.73 -7.14
C LEU A 9 10.02 -9.58 -7.82
N LEU A 10 11.01 -9.89 -8.66
CA LEU A 10 11.73 -8.87 -9.43
C LEU A 10 10.79 -8.16 -10.41
N PHE A 11 9.95 -8.90 -11.11
CA PHE A 11 8.95 -8.33 -12.02
C PHE A 11 7.96 -7.43 -11.29
N ILE A 12 7.46 -7.86 -10.13
CA ILE A 12 6.57 -7.05 -9.28
C ILE A 12 7.28 -5.78 -8.80
N GLY A 13 8.52 -5.88 -8.33
CA GLY A 13 9.29 -4.72 -7.88
C GLY A 13 9.54 -3.70 -8.99
N ILE A 14 9.99 -4.15 -10.16
CA ILE A 14 10.24 -3.29 -11.32
C ILE A 14 8.92 -2.70 -11.85
N GLY A 15 7.87 -3.52 -11.97
CA GLY A 15 6.54 -3.06 -12.37
C GLY A 15 6.00 -1.99 -11.42
N SER A 16 6.20 -2.17 -10.11
CA SER A 16 5.78 -1.21 -9.08
C SER A 16 6.55 0.10 -9.16
N LEU A 17 7.82 0.09 -9.58
CA LEU A 17 8.57 1.31 -9.89
C LEU A 17 7.97 2.06 -11.08
N GLY A 18 7.61 1.36 -12.16
CA GLY A 18 6.90 1.96 -13.29
C GLY A 18 5.55 2.57 -12.89
N VAL A 19 4.80 1.87 -12.04
CA VAL A 19 3.53 2.33 -11.47
C VAL A 19 3.72 3.56 -10.60
N LEU A 20 4.74 3.60 -9.75
CA LEU A 20 5.09 4.78 -8.94
C LEU A 20 5.41 5.99 -9.82
N ILE A 21 6.29 5.82 -10.82
CA ILE A 21 6.68 6.91 -11.73
C ILE A 21 5.43 7.47 -12.44
N LYS A 22 4.57 6.59 -12.96
CA LYS A 22 3.33 7.00 -13.61
C LYS A 22 2.33 7.63 -12.65
N GLY A 23 2.20 7.12 -11.43
CA GLY A 23 1.38 7.69 -10.37
C GLY A 23 1.82 9.09 -9.98
N LEU A 24 3.13 9.35 -9.90
CA LEU A 24 3.69 10.68 -9.65
C LEU A 24 3.41 11.64 -10.81
N ASP A 25 3.56 11.19 -12.06
CA ASP A 25 3.26 12.00 -13.24
C ASP A 25 1.77 12.36 -13.32
N GLU A 26 0.88 11.37 -13.18
CA GLU A 26 -0.57 11.58 -13.20
C GLU A 26 -1.02 12.46 -12.03
N SER A 27 -0.54 12.22 -10.82
CA SER A 27 -0.98 12.96 -9.63
C SER A 27 -0.41 14.37 -9.57
N ARG A 28 0.90 14.55 -9.82
CA ARG A 28 1.58 15.85 -9.62
C ARG A 28 1.57 16.74 -10.86
N ARG A 29 1.87 16.18 -12.04
CA ARG A 29 2.00 16.96 -13.28
C ARG A 29 0.64 17.12 -13.97
N LYS A 30 -0.08 16.02 -14.18
CA LYS A 30 -1.37 16.03 -14.89
C LYS A 30 -2.57 16.35 -14.01
N LYS A 31 -2.40 16.33 -12.68
CA LYS A 31 -3.45 16.59 -11.67
C LYS A 31 -4.64 15.62 -11.76
N ASN A 32 -4.37 14.38 -12.17
CA ASN A 32 -5.34 13.30 -12.40
C ASN A 32 -5.32 12.25 -11.28
N ALA A 33 -5.06 12.65 -10.04
CA ALA A 33 -4.89 11.71 -8.92
C ALA A 33 -6.12 10.81 -8.68
N TYR A 34 -7.32 11.26 -9.08
CA TYR A 34 -8.60 10.54 -8.98
C TYR A 34 -8.93 9.64 -10.16
N ARG A 35 -8.16 9.69 -11.25
CA ARG A 35 -8.47 8.89 -12.43
C ARG A 35 -8.26 7.41 -12.09
N GLU A 36 -9.28 6.62 -12.40
CA GLU A 36 -9.33 5.20 -12.07
C GLU A 36 -8.28 4.37 -12.80
N THR A 37 -7.85 3.30 -12.16
CA THR A 37 -6.82 2.37 -12.64
C THR A 37 -7.28 0.92 -12.52
N PRO A 38 -8.32 0.48 -13.26
CA PRO A 38 -8.88 -0.87 -13.13
C PRO A 38 -7.85 -1.98 -13.37
N PHE A 39 -6.86 -1.74 -14.22
CA PHE A 39 -5.78 -2.69 -14.50
C PHE A 39 -4.77 -2.85 -13.34
N LEU A 40 -4.80 -1.97 -12.33
CA LEU A 40 -3.96 -2.07 -11.13
C LEU A 40 -4.74 -2.55 -9.90
N PHE A 41 -5.97 -3.04 -10.10
CA PHE A 41 -6.84 -3.51 -9.03
C PHE A 41 -6.14 -4.54 -8.12
N LEU A 42 -5.43 -5.52 -8.70
CA LEU A 42 -4.74 -6.56 -7.92
C LEU A 42 -3.61 -6.03 -7.03
N ALA A 43 -3.09 -4.83 -7.31
CA ALA A 43 -2.13 -4.13 -6.47
C ALA A 43 -2.82 -3.25 -5.39
N GLY A 44 -4.15 -3.27 -5.31
CA GLY A 44 -4.97 -2.43 -4.44
C GLY A 44 -4.97 -0.95 -4.83
N ILE A 45 -4.57 -0.63 -6.06
CA ILE A 45 -4.48 0.72 -6.60
C ILE A 45 -5.74 0.98 -7.43
N PHE A 46 -6.68 1.77 -6.89
CA PHE A 46 -7.94 2.06 -7.56
C PHE A 46 -7.90 3.37 -8.34
N VAL A 47 -7.07 4.32 -7.89
CA VAL A 47 -6.82 5.59 -8.58
C VAL A 47 -5.32 5.88 -8.64
N TRP A 48 -4.89 6.77 -9.55
CA TRP A 48 -3.46 7.11 -9.70
C TRP A 48 -2.79 7.62 -8.43
N GLY A 49 -3.54 8.27 -7.55
CA GLY A 49 -2.96 8.75 -6.32
C GLY A 49 -2.59 7.63 -5.33
N ASP A 50 -3.26 6.47 -5.38
CA ASP A 50 -2.87 5.28 -4.61
C ASP A 50 -1.50 4.76 -5.06
N ALA A 51 -1.19 4.84 -6.36
CA ALA A 51 0.05 4.35 -6.95
C ALA A 51 1.29 5.04 -6.37
N VAL A 52 1.15 6.29 -5.92
CA VAL A 52 2.22 7.07 -5.29
C VAL A 52 2.64 6.46 -3.94
N ILE A 53 1.71 5.81 -3.23
CA ILE A 53 1.97 5.18 -1.93
C ILE A 53 2.20 3.67 -2.06
N PHE A 54 1.30 2.98 -2.79
CA PHE A 54 1.40 1.53 -2.94
C PHE A 54 2.53 1.12 -3.88
N GLY A 55 2.98 1.96 -4.81
CA GLY A 55 4.18 1.70 -5.61
C GLY A 55 5.41 1.45 -4.73
N PRO A 56 5.84 2.41 -3.88
CA PRO A 56 6.93 2.24 -2.92
C PRO A 56 6.71 1.04 -1.98
N PHE A 57 5.49 0.85 -1.48
CA PHE A 57 5.15 -0.28 -0.64
C PHE A 57 5.46 -1.62 -1.34
N TRP A 58 4.98 -1.82 -2.58
CA TRP A 58 5.21 -3.05 -3.32
C TRP A 58 6.67 -3.23 -3.74
N ILE A 59 7.40 -2.15 -4.05
CA ILE A 59 8.85 -2.20 -4.28
C ILE A 59 9.57 -2.74 -3.04
N ILE A 60 9.30 -2.14 -1.88
CA ILE A 60 9.96 -2.51 -0.61
C ILE A 60 9.59 -3.94 -0.23
N ALA A 61 8.30 -4.30 -0.29
CA ALA A 61 7.83 -5.64 0.03
C ALA A 61 8.47 -6.71 -0.86
N ALA A 62 8.47 -6.50 -2.19
CA ALA A 62 9.06 -7.43 -3.13
C ALA A 62 10.57 -7.56 -2.94
N PHE A 63 11.28 -6.42 -2.80
CA PHE A 63 12.73 -6.42 -2.58
C PHE A 63 13.11 -7.10 -1.26
N TRP A 64 12.40 -6.80 -0.18
CA TRP A 64 12.66 -7.41 1.12
C TRP A 64 12.46 -8.93 1.10
N CYS A 65 11.34 -9.39 0.53
CA CYS A 65 11.08 -10.83 0.42
C CYS A 65 12.08 -11.55 -0.50
N TYR A 66 12.51 -10.87 -1.58
CA TYR A 66 13.57 -11.36 -2.47
C TYR A 66 14.90 -11.52 -1.72
N TRP A 67 15.30 -10.49 -0.97
CA TRP A 67 16.52 -10.51 -0.15
C TRP A 67 16.49 -11.63 0.89
N MET A 68 15.38 -11.78 1.59
CA MET A 68 15.17 -12.83 2.60
C MET A 68 15.00 -14.23 1.99
N LYS A 69 14.85 -14.33 0.67
CA LYS A 69 14.57 -15.57 -0.08
C LYS A 69 13.30 -16.28 0.41
N ASP A 70 12.34 -15.52 0.92
CA ASP A 70 11.13 -16.01 1.57
C ASP A 70 9.88 -15.63 0.76
N TRP A 71 9.39 -16.59 -0.02
CA TRP A 71 8.16 -16.45 -0.80
C TRP A 71 6.91 -16.47 0.08
N VAL A 72 6.93 -17.22 1.18
CA VAL A 72 5.77 -17.33 2.08
C VAL A 72 5.54 -16.00 2.78
N LEU A 73 6.62 -15.31 3.17
CA LEU A 73 6.55 -13.94 3.67
C LEU A 73 5.87 -13.00 2.66
N PHE A 74 6.20 -13.10 1.37
CA PHE A 74 5.56 -12.28 0.35
C PHE A 74 4.06 -12.57 0.23
N VAL A 75 3.66 -13.85 0.22
CA VAL A 75 2.25 -14.25 0.21
C VAL A 75 1.52 -13.74 1.46
N LEU A 76 2.16 -13.79 2.63
CA LEU A 76 1.63 -13.21 3.86
C LEU A 76 1.43 -11.70 3.75
N VAL A 77 2.40 -10.97 3.17
CA VAL A 77 2.26 -9.54 2.88
C VAL A 77 1.04 -9.28 2.01
N VAL A 78 0.88 -10.02 0.91
CA VAL A 78 -0.27 -9.89 0.01
C VAL A 78 -1.59 -10.15 0.73
N ALA A 79 -1.67 -11.20 1.56
CA ALA A 79 -2.88 -11.55 2.29
C ALA A 79 -3.26 -10.46 3.31
N VAL A 80 -2.30 -10.02 4.14
CA VAL A 80 -2.53 -8.95 5.13
C VAL A 80 -2.87 -7.63 4.43
N PHE A 81 -2.19 -7.32 3.32
CA PHE A 81 -2.50 -6.16 2.50
C PHE A 81 -3.97 -6.16 2.06
N TRP A 82 -4.46 -7.25 1.50
CA TRP A 82 -5.84 -7.32 1.03
C TRP A 82 -6.87 -7.27 2.16
N VAL A 83 -6.58 -7.84 3.33
CA VAL A 83 -7.41 -7.67 4.52
C VAL A 83 -7.50 -6.20 4.92
N VAL A 84 -6.37 -5.51 5.06
CA VAL A 84 -6.34 -4.09 5.45
C VAL A 84 -6.98 -3.20 4.39
N ARG A 85 -6.71 -3.47 3.11
CA ARG A 85 -7.24 -2.71 1.97
C ARG A 85 -8.75 -2.82 1.87
N SER A 86 -9.29 -4.04 1.94
CA SER A 86 -10.74 -4.31 1.85
C SER A 86 -11.51 -3.79 3.06
N LEU A 87 -10.97 -3.98 4.27
CA LEU A 87 -11.57 -3.44 5.48
C LEU A 87 -11.59 -1.90 5.45
N GLY A 88 -10.48 -1.28 5.05
CA GLY A 88 -10.41 0.19 4.96
C GLY A 88 -11.35 0.78 3.91
N GLU A 89 -11.51 0.15 2.74
CA GLU A 89 -12.55 0.58 1.78
C GLU A 89 -13.95 0.42 2.36
N THR A 90 -14.23 -0.70 3.01
CA THR A 90 -15.56 -0.96 3.57
C THR A 90 -15.92 0.10 4.62
N ILE A 91 -14.99 0.41 5.52
CA ILE A 91 -15.16 1.48 6.51
C ILE A 91 -15.29 2.84 5.82
N TYR A 92 -14.46 3.14 4.81
CA TYR A 92 -14.53 4.39 4.06
C TYR A 92 -15.91 4.58 3.41
N TRP A 93 -16.38 3.60 2.64
CA TRP A 93 -17.67 3.68 1.93
C TRP A 93 -18.86 3.74 2.90
N LEU A 94 -18.80 3.01 4.01
CA LEU A 94 -19.82 3.10 5.05
C LEU A 94 -19.90 4.51 5.63
N ASN A 95 -18.76 5.12 5.99
CA ASN A 95 -18.74 6.48 6.49
C ASN A 95 -19.15 7.51 5.42
N GLN A 96 -18.76 7.28 4.16
CA GLN A 96 -19.15 8.14 3.04
C GLN A 96 -20.68 8.15 2.82
N GLN A 97 -21.37 7.05 3.13
CA GLN A 97 -22.82 6.93 2.99
C GLN A 97 -23.60 7.51 4.17
N PHE A 98 -23.08 7.40 5.41
CA PHE A 98 -23.86 7.66 6.62
C PHE A 98 -23.34 8.82 7.49
N SER A 99 -22.19 9.42 7.16
CA SER A 99 -21.60 10.53 7.93
C SER A 99 -21.50 11.81 7.10
N THR A 100 -21.71 12.96 7.75
CA THR A 100 -21.20 14.24 7.25
C THR A 100 -19.67 14.20 7.25
N ILE A 101 -19.08 14.65 6.14
CA ILE A 101 -17.64 14.59 5.93
C ILE A 101 -17.04 15.92 6.40
N GLU A 102 -16.43 15.91 7.58
CA GLU A 102 -15.62 17.03 8.07
C GLU A 102 -14.15 16.64 8.05
N ARG A 103 -13.37 17.31 7.20
CA ARG A 103 -11.95 16.99 6.99
C ARG A 103 -11.08 18.21 7.21
N ASN A 104 -9.87 17.98 7.70
CA ASN A 104 -8.85 19.02 7.79
C ASN A 104 -8.57 19.63 6.41
N PRO A 105 -8.41 20.96 6.30
CA PRO A 105 -8.10 21.62 5.05
C PRO A 105 -6.86 20.97 4.38
N PRO A 106 -6.95 20.54 3.11
CA PRO A 106 -5.86 19.82 2.43
C PRO A 106 -4.52 20.55 2.47
N ARG A 107 -4.55 21.89 2.38
CA ARG A 107 -3.37 22.76 2.36
C ARG A 107 -2.55 22.70 3.66
N ASN A 108 -3.17 22.28 4.76
CA ASN A 108 -2.50 22.18 6.07
C ASN A 108 -1.82 20.82 6.26
N LEU A 109 -2.04 19.86 5.36
CA LEU A 109 -1.50 18.51 5.47
C LEU A 109 -0.12 18.40 4.81
N ARG A 110 0.76 17.60 5.41
CA ARG A 110 2.11 17.37 4.89
C ARG A 110 2.03 16.59 3.58
N GLY A 111 2.76 17.03 2.57
CA GLY A 111 2.70 16.43 1.23
C GLY A 111 1.58 16.97 0.34
N TYR A 112 0.92 18.08 0.71
CA TYR A 112 -0.10 18.73 -0.12
C TYR A 112 0.38 19.00 -1.55
N GLU A 113 1.65 19.39 -1.72
CA GLU A 113 2.23 19.68 -3.03
C GLU A 113 2.31 18.47 -3.97
N LEU A 114 2.24 17.25 -3.42
CA LEU A 114 2.31 15.99 -4.18
C LEU A 114 1.01 15.72 -4.94
N TYR A 115 -0.12 15.99 -4.29
CA TYR A 115 -1.47 15.69 -4.79
C TYR A 115 -2.26 16.92 -5.24
N ARG A 116 -1.95 18.09 -4.66
CA ARG A 116 -2.60 19.39 -4.91
C ARG A 116 -4.13 19.31 -4.94
N GLY A 117 -4.71 19.14 -3.76
CA GLY A 117 -6.17 19.13 -3.55
C GLY A 117 -6.56 18.06 -2.54
N ASP A 118 -7.83 17.71 -2.55
CA ASP A 118 -8.46 16.73 -1.64
C ASP A 118 -7.86 15.32 -1.74
N ALA A 119 -7.11 15.05 -2.82
CA ALA A 119 -6.47 13.77 -3.06
C ALA A 119 -5.45 13.37 -1.98
N ILE A 120 -4.95 14.36 -1.22
CA ILE A 120 -4.10 14.10 -0.07
C ILE A 120 -4.78 13.22 0.99
N TRP A 121 -6.10 13.29 1.15
CA TRP A 121 -6.79 12.53 2.19
C TRP A 121 -6.72 11.02 1.94
N PHE A 122 -6.96 10.57 0.70
CA PHE A 122 -6.77 9.15 0.39
C PHE A 122 -5.28 8.78 0.34
N GLY A 123 -4.38 9.71 0.04
CA GLY A 123 -2.93 9.50 0.18
C GLY A 123 -2.54 9.17 1.62
N TYR A 124 -3.09 9.88 2.61
CA TYR A 124 -2.93 9.56 4.03
C TYR A 124 -3.57 8.21 4.39
N GLN A 125 -4.77 7.94 3.89
CA GLN A 125 -5.47 6.67 4.13
C GLN A 125 -4.61 5.48 3.65
N THR A 126 -4.16 5.49 2.41
CA THR A 126 -3.33 4.42 1.83
C THR A 126 -1.96 4.31 2.49
N PHE A 127 -1.39 5.44 2.94
CA PHE A 127 -0.16 5.44 3.74
C PHE A 127 -0.34 4.70 5.06
N TRP A 128 -1.39 5.03 5.81
CA TRP A 128 -1.68 4.35 7.08
C TRP A 128 -2.07 2.89 6.90
N GLN A 129 -2.76 2.54 5.81
CA GLN A 129 -2.98 1.14 5.45
C GLN A 129 -1.65 0.40 5.25
N SER A 130 -0.69 1.00 4.54
CA SER A 130 0.64 0.41 4.33
C SER A 130 1.38 0.21 5.65
N VAL A 131 1.34 1.20 6.54
CA VAL A 131 1.91 1.10 7.89
C VAL A 131 1.25 -0.03 8.67
N MET A 132 -0.08 -0.12 8.66
CA MET A 132 -0.85 -1.15 9.35
C MET A 132 -0.46 -2.56 8.89
N VAL A 133 -0.26 -2.77 7.58
CA VAL A 133 0.20 -4.06 7.04
C VAL A 133 1.55 -4.44 7.61
N VAL A 134 2.52 -3.53 7.57
CA VAL A 134 3.87 -3.77 8.13
C VAL A 134 3.79 -4.05 9.63
N SER A 135 2.98 -3.28 10.37
CA SER A 135 2.79 -3.48 11.81
C SER A 135 2.17 -4.84 12.14
N ILE A 136 1.13 -5.28 11.42
CA ILE A 136 0.51 -6.61 11.64
C ILE A 136 1.54 -7.72 11.43
N ILE A 137 2.33 -7.66 10.35
CA ILE A 137 3.36 -8.66 10.05
C ILE A 137 4.44 -8.67 11.14
N ALA A 138 4.90 -7.49 11.56
CA ALA A 138 5.85 -7.34 12.65
C ALA A 138 5.29 -7.90 13.97
N THR A 139 4.01 -7.65 14.28
CA THR A 139 3.34 -8.21 15.46
C THR A 139 3.29 -9.73 15.40
N ILE A 140 2.92 -10.33 14.25
CA ILE A 140 2.92 -11.79 14.07
C ILE A 140 4.33 -12.37 14.31
N TYR A 141 5.35 -11.73 13.75
CA TYR A 141 6.74 -12.13 13.92
C TYR A 141 7.21 -12.04 15.38
N LEU A 142 7.01 -10.90 16.04
CA LEU A 142 7.42 -10.70 17.43
C LEU A 142 6.66 -11.63 18.40
N ALA A 143 5.37 -11.88 18.14
CA ALA A 143 4.57 -12.82 18.92
C ALA A 143 5.03 -14.28 18.74
N SER A 144 5.58 -14.65 17.57
CA SER A 144 6.16 -15.98 17.36
C SER A 144 7.47 -16.14 18.14
N LEU A 145 8.34 -15.11 18.10
CA LEU A 145 9.60 -15.08 18.86
C LEU A 145 9.35 -15.13 20.37
N TRP A 146 8.38 -14.37 20.87
CA TRP A 146 8.02 -14.36 22.29
C TRP A 146 7.58 -15.76 22.78
N ARG A 147 6.71 -16.44 22.02
CA ARG A 147 6.28 -17.81 22.34
C ARG A 147 7.42 -18.83 22.29
N GLY A 148 8.38 -18.65 21.39
CA GLY A 148 9.56 -19.52 21.28
C GLY A 148 10.52 -19.38 22.46
N ARG A 149 10.67 -18.16 23.01
CA ARG A 149 11.55 -17.88 24.17
C ARG A 149 11.06 -18.46 25.50
N GLY A 150 9.76 -18.76 25.62
CA GLY A 150 9.19 -19.40 26.82
C GLY A 150 9.33 -20.93 26.86
N ARG A 151 10.08 -21.53 25.91
CA ARG A 151 10.31 -23.00 25.82
C ARG A 151 11.78 -23.39 26.07
N LEU A 152 12.59 -22.50 26.66
CA LEU A 152 13.92 -22.76 27.20
C LEU A 152 13.84 -22.67 28.72
#